data_AF-A0A923MNJ7-F1
#
_entry.id   AF-A0A923MNJ7-F1
#
_cell.length_a   1.000
_cell.length_b   1.000
_cell.length_c   1.000
_cell.angle_alpha   90.00
_cell.angle_beta   90.00
_cell.angle_gamma   90.00
#
_symmetry.space_group_name_H-M   'P 1'
#
loop_
_entity.id
_entity.type
_entity.pdbx_description
1 polymer ?
#
loop_
_entity_poly.entity_id
_entity_poly.type
_entity_poly.pdbx_seq_one_letter_code
_entity_poly.pdbx_strand_id
1 'polypeptide(L)'
;MNTEAAMELQMRLAKEALAMLVIHPTFDVQLYRESIMEIGEAWELPADATLEALALIEHERLAIQKAGEGGVVQHILPEEELPMHATGTETLDNVWDLFETSLRTESTKGRTVLYNMARTLEETQNLLDWIEKTEEEKQV
;
A
#
# COMPACT_ATOMS: atom_id res chain seq x y z
N MET A 1 -17.01 1.32 -1.16
CA MET A 1 -16.25 1.97 -0.10
C MET A 1 -16.94 3.28 0.33
N ASN A 2 -16.75 3.72 1.58
CA ASN A 2 -17.16 5.03 2.10
C ASN A 2 -15.89 5.83 2.50
N THR A 3 -16.03 7.04 3.04
CA THR A 3 -14.87 7.87 3.43
C THR A 3 -14.00 7.24 4.51
N GLU A 4 -14.60 6.54 5.48
CA GLU A 4 -13.88 5.84 6.55
C GLU A 4 -13.01 4.72 5.99
N ALA A 5 -13.58 3.85 5.15
CA ALA A 5 -12.83 2.78 4.51
C ALA A 5 -11.76 3.30 3.53
N ALA A 6 -11.96 4.48 2.91
CA ALA A 6 -10.93 5.14 2.12
C ALA A 6 -9.74 5.62 2.97
N MET A 7 -9.99 6.14 4.16
CA MET A 7 -8.94 6.48 5.13
C MET A 7 -8.20 5.22 5.61
N GLU A 8 -8.93 4.14 5.87
CA GLU A 8 -8.33 2.83 6.21
C GLU A 8 -7.47 2.30 5.06
N LEU A 9 -7.90 2.45 3.81
CA LEU A 9 -7.08 2.10 2.65
C LEU A 9 -5.78 2.91 2.59
N GLN A 10 -5.84 4.24 2.79
CA GLN A 10 -4.63 5.08 2.85
C GLN A 10 -3.66 4.59 3.94
N MET A 11 -4.17 4.22 5.11
CA MET A 11 -3.36 3.71 6.20
C MET A 11 -2.78 2.32 5.90
N ARG A 12 -3.56 1.41 5.29
CA ARG A 12 -3.07 0.11 4.84
C ARG A 12 -1.92 0.26 3.84
N LEU A 13 -2.06 1.15 2.84
CA LEU A 13 -0.99 1.42 1.88
C LEU A 13 0.25 2.06 2.54
N ALA A 14 0.07 2.93 3.54
CA ALA A 14 1.20 3.47 4.29
C ALA A 14 1.95 2.37 5.04
N LYS A 15 1.24 1.44 5.67
CA LYS A 15 1.85 0.29 6.37
C LYS A 15 2.53 -0.68 5.42
N GLU A 16 1.98 -0.93 4.22
CA GLU A 16 2.67 -1.67 3.16
C GLU A 16 3.98 -1.00 2.74
N ALA A 17 3.98 0.33 2.56
CA ALA A 17 5.20 1.07 2.26
C ALA A 17 6.24 0.96 3.39
N LEU A 18 5.82 0.98 4.66
CA LEU A 18 6.68 0.75 5.81
C LEU A 18 7.27 -0.68 5.79
N ALA A 19 6.45 -1.69 5.53
CA ALA A 19 6.91 -3.08 5.39
C ALA A 19 8.00 -3.20 4.31
N MET A 20 7.79 -2.57 3.15
CA MET A 20 8.80 -2.52 2.09
C MET A 20 10.09 -1.84 2.52
N LEU A 21 10.02 -0.76 3.31
CA LEU A 21 11.20 -0.06 3.83
C LEU A 21 11.93 -0.86 4.92
N VAL A 22 11.23 -1.63 5.76
CA VAL A 22 11.83 -2.55 6.73
C VAL A 22 12.65 -3.62 6.02
N ILE A 23 12.09 -4.23 4.96
CA ILE A 23 12.73 -5.31 4.21
C ILE A 23 13.84 -4.77 3.28
N HIS A 24 13.58 -3.62 2.64
CA HIS A 24 14.48 -2.99 1.68
C HIS A 24 14.56 -1.48 1.97
N PRO A 25 15.51 -1.03 2.81
CA PRO A 25 15.60 0.37 3.28
C PRO A 25 15.74 1.44 2.19
N THR A 26 16.12 1.05 0.97
CA THR A 26 16.24 1.92 -0.19
C THR A 26 15.04 1.86 -1.15
N PHE A 27 13.97 1.16 -0.79
CA PHE A 27 12.79 0.99 -1.64
C PHE A 27 12.18 2.34 -2.03
N ASP A 28 11.77 2.45 -3.29
CA ASP A 28 11.07 3.63 -3.79
C ASP A 28 9.58 3.55 -3.44
N VAL A 29 9.17 4.35 -2.47
CA VAL A 29 7.80 4.42 -1.96
C VAL A 29 6.95 5.46 -2.71
N GLN A 30 7.43 6.05 -3.81
CA GLN A 30 6.71 7.11 -4.51
C GLN A 30 5.34 6.65 -5.00
N LEU A 31 5.21 5.42 -5.53
CA LEU A 31 3.93 4.87 -5.96
C LEU A 31 2.92 4.84 -4.80
N TYR A 32 3.35 4.45 -3.59
CA TYR A 32 2.50 4.47 -2.39
C TYR A 32 2.02 5.87 -2.03
N ARG A 33 2.92 6.85 -2.07
CA ARG A 33 2.56 8.25 -1.78
C ARG A 33 1.57 8.79 -2.81
N GLU A 34 1.80 8.52 -4.09
CA GLU A 34 0.89 8.94 -5.17
C GLU A 34 -0.48 8.28 -5.03
N SER A 35 -0.55 6.97 -4.79
CA SER A 35 -1.83 6.29 -4.58
C SER A 35 -2.59 6.82 -3.37
N ILE A 36 -1.91 7.09 -2.25
CA ILE A 36 -2.53 7.71 -1.07
C ILE A 36 -3.14 9.07 -1.44
N MET A 37 -2.43 9.92 -2.19
CA MET A 37 -2.97 11.21 -2.62
C MET A 37 -4.19 11.04 -3.54
N GLU A 38 -4.14 10.15 -4.52
CA GLU A 38 -5.25 9.89 -5.44
C GLU A 38 -6.50 9.35 -4.71
N ILE A 39 -6.32 8.51 -3.68
CA ILE A 39 -7.43 8.05 -2.82
C ILE A 39 -8.05 9.24 -2.06
N GLY A 40 -7.20 10.10 -1.49
CA GLY A 40 -7.66 11.28 -0.74
C GLY A 40 -8.49 12.23 -1.61
N GLU A 41 -8.03 12.48 -2.83
CA GLU A 41 -8.74 13.32 -3.81
C GLU A 41 -10.05 12.67 -4.27
N ALA A 42 -10.03 11.40 -4.68
CA ALA A 42 -11.19 10.70 -5.24
C ALA A 42 -12.36 10.53 -4.24
N TRP A 43 -12.06 10.52 -2.94
CA TRP A 43 -13.05 10.38 -1.87
C TRP A 43 -13.32 11.68 -1.10
N GLU A 44 -12.73 12.80 -1.54
CA GLU A 44 -12.86 14.12 -0.90
C GLU A 44 -12.52 14.06 0.60
N LEU A 45 -11.46 13.33 0.96
CA LEU A 45 -11.07 13.13 2.34
C LEU A 45 -10.55 14.43 2.97
N PRO A 46 -10.72 14.60 4.29
CA PRO A 46 -10.03 15.64 5.03
C PRO A 46 -8.51 15.59 4.79
N ALA A 47 -7.90 16.76 4.56
CA ALA A 47 -6.48 16.83 4.20
C ALA A 47 -5.57 16.27 5.31
N ASP A 48 -5.94 16.44 6.57
CA ASP A 48 -5.24 15.90 7.74
C ASP A 48 -5.19 14.37 7.72
N ALA A 49 -6.29 13.69 7.35
CA ALA A 49 -6.31 12.24 7.22
C ALA A 49 -5.30 11.72 6.17
N THR A 50 -5.24 12.37 5.00
CA THR A 50 -4.28 12.00 3.96
C THR A 50 -2.84 12.31 4.39
N LEU A 51 -2.63 13.45 5.07
CA LEU A 51 -1.32 13.84 5.57
C LEU A 51 -0.81 12.90 6.67
N GLU A 52 -1.69 12.33 7.50
CA GLU A 52 -1.31 11.35 8.53
C GLU A 52 -0.70 10.09 7.91
N ALA A 53 -1.34 9.51 6.89
CA ALA A 53 -0.81 8.34 6.18
C ALA A 53 0.54 8.66 5.48
N LEU A 54 0.67 9.84 4.86
CA LEU A 54 1.91 10.27 4.22
C LEU A 54 3.04 10.55 5.23
N ALA A 55 2.70 11.11 6.40
CA ALA A 55 3.66 11.40 7.46
C ALA A 55 4.27 10.12 8.03
N LEU A 56 3.48 9.03 8.12
CA LEU A 56 3.98 7.74 8.57
C LEU A 56 5.14 7.23 7.69
N ILE A 57 4.97 7.29 6.36
CA ILE A 57 6.01 6.90 5.38
C ILE A 57 7.25 7.81 5.52
N GLU A 58 7.05 9.11 5.67
CA GLU A 58 8.16 10.05 5.79
C GLU A 58 8.96 9.85 7.08
N HIS A 59 8.27 9.63 8.20
CA HIS A 59 8.92 9.34 9.47
C HIS A 59 9.76 8.07 9.43
N GLU A 60 9.28 7.01 8.75
CA GLU A 60 10.05 5.79 8.56
C GLU A 60 11.31 6.04 7.73
N ARG A 61 11.20 6.76 6.61
CA ARG A 61 12.37 7.15 5.80
C ARG A 61 13.40 7.94 6.60
N LEU A 62 12.96 8.88 7.44
CA LEU A 62 13.83 9.66 8.31
C LEU A 62 14.50 8.80 9.38
N ALA A 63 13.79 7.83 9.94
CA ALA A 63 14.36 6.89 10.91
C ALA A 63 15.48 6.04 10.29
N ILE A 64 15.26 5.53 9.07
CA ILE A 64 16.25 4.78 8.30
C ILE A 64 17.47 5.66 7.99
N GLN A 65 17.26 6.88 7.49
CA GLN A 65 18.35 7.81 7.19
C GLN A 65 19.18 8.17 8.42
N LYS A 66 18.52 8.35 9.57
CA LYS A 66 19.17 8.67 10.85
C LYS A 66 20.05 7.53 11.37
N ALA A 67 19.64 6.27 11.15
CA ALA A 67 20.43 5.11 11.55
C ALA A 67 21.74 5.01 10.74
N GLY A 68 21.71 5.37 9.45
CA GLY A 68 22.86 5.29 8.57
C GLY A 68 23.26 3.84 8.24
N GLU A 69 24.36 3.67 7.50
CA GLU A 69 24.83 2.34 7.09
C GLU A 69 25.27 1.51 8.31
N GLY A 70 24.63 0.34 8.50
CA GLY A 70 24.93 -0.59 9.59
C GLY A 70 24.41 -0.17 10.97
N GLY A 71 23.68 0.95 11.06
CA GLY A 71 22.99 1.36 12.28
C GLY A 71 21.71 0.56 12.52
N VAL A 72 21.30 0.46 13.79
CA VAL A 72 20.00 -0.11 14.15
C VAL A 72 18.93 0.95 13.92
N VAL A 73 18.00 0.66 13.01
CA VAL A 73 16.86 1.53 12.71
C VAL A 73 15.85 1.48 13.86
N GLN A 74 15.38 2.64 14.31
CA GLN A 74 14.24 2.75 15.22
C GLN A 74 12.98 2.91 14.38
N HIS A 75 12.42 1.79 13.92
CA HIS A 75 11.22 1.76 13.09
C HIS A 75 10.03 2.45 13.79
N ILE A 76 9.18 3.11 12.99
CA ILE A 76 8.06 3.90 13.52
C ILE A 76 6.96 3.00 14.08
N LEU A 77 6.70 1.89 13.40
CA LEU A 77 5.80 0.83 13.85
C LEU A 77 6.59 -0.46 14.09
N PRO A 78 6.17 -1.27 15.08
CA PRO A 78 6.71 -2.61 15.24
C PRO A 78 6.25 -3.52 14.08
N GLU A 79 7.00 -4.59 13.83
CA GLU A 79 6.77 -5.49 12.69
C GLU A 79 5.37 -6.14 12.75
N GLU A 80 4.85 -6.41 13.95
CA GLU A 80 3.53 -7.02 14.15
C GLU A 80 2.36 -6.12 13.72
N GLU A 81 2.60 -4.81 13.56
CA GLU A 81 1.60 -3.86 13.06
C GLU A 81 1.67 -3.66 11.54
N LEU A 82 2.64 -4.28 10.88
CA LEU A 82 2.88 -4.21 9.44
C LEU A 82 2.31 -5.45 8.72
N PRO A 83 1.90 -5.33 7.45
CA PRO A 83 1.34 -6.42 6.65
C PRO A 83 2.44 -7.37 6.12
N MET A 84 3.31 -7.85 7.02
CA MET A 84 4.42 -8.77 6.66
C MET A 84 3.93 -10.14 6.16
N HIS A 85 2.70 -10.50 6.54
CA HIS A 85 2.06 -11.78 6.22
C HIS A 85 0.60 -11.56 5.81
N ALA A 86 0.35 -10.59 4.92
CA ALA A 86 -0.99 -10.33 4.43
C ALA A 86 -1.57 -11.60 3.78
N THR A 87 -2.82 -11.90 4.11
CA THR A 87 -3.55 -13.00 3.49
C THR A 87 -3.94 -12.66 2.05
N GLY A 88 -4.23 -13.70 1.26
CA GLY A 88 -4.76 -13.50 -0.09
C GLY A 88 -6.05 -12.67 -0.10
N THR A 89 -6.92 -12.82 0.91
CA THR A 89 -8.16 -12.01 1.04
C THR A 89 -7.87 -10.55 1.35
N GLU A 90 -6.99 -10.25 2.31
CA GLU A 90 -6.62 -8.86 2.63
C GLU A 90 -5.99 -8.15 1.42
N THR A 91 -5.14 -8.87 0.68
CA THR A 91 -4.55 -8.37 -0.57
C THR A 91 -5.63 -8.10 -1.62
N LEU A 92 -6.59 -9.02 -1.77
CA LEU A 92 -7.71 -8.87 -2.70
C LEU A 92 -8.58 -7.66 -2.35
N ASP A 93 -8.90 -7.48 -1.07
CA ASP A 93 -9.70 -6.35 -0.60
C ASP A 93 -9.01 -5.02 -0.92
N ASN A 94 -7.70 -4.90 -0.65
CA ASN A 94 -6.91 -3.73 -1.04
C ASN A 94 -6.99 -3.44 -2.56
N VAL A 95 -6.85 -4.49 -3.38
CA VAL A 95 -6.92 -4.39 -4.85
C VAL A 95 -8.31 -3.93 -5.30
N TRP A 96 -9.37 -4.45 -4.69
CA TRP A 96 -10.75 -4.07 -5.02
C TRP A 96 -11.04 -2.63 -4.62
N ASP A 97 -10.57 -2.19 -3.46
CA ASP A 97 -10.75 -0.81 -3.00
C ASP A 97 -10.01 0.20 -3.90
N LEU A 98 -8.81 -0.17 -4.41
CA LEU A 98 -8.08 0.61 -5.41
C LEU A 98 -8.86 0.71 -6.74
N PHE A 99 -9.45 -0.39 -7.19
CA PHE A 99 -10.29 -0.37 -8.40
C PHE A 99 -11.55 0.47 -8.20
N GLU A 100 -12.23 0.37 -7.05
CA GLU A 100 -13.39 1.20 -6.76
C GLU A 100 -13.01 2.68 -6.73
N THR A 101 -11.87 3.03 -6.13
CA THR A 101 -11.34 4.40 -6.12
C THR A 101 -11.08 4.91 -7.54
N SER A 102 -10.61 4.04 -8.45
CA SER A 102 -10.37 4.42 -9.85
C SER A 102 -11.64 4.85 -10.60
N LEU A 103 -12.82 4.35 -10.19
CA LEU A 103 -14.12 4.76 -10.76
C LEU A 103 -14.50 6.19 -10.37
N ARG A 104 -13.98 6.68 -9.25
CA ARG A 104 -14.16 8.07 -8.76
C ARG A 104 -13.05 9.01 -9.22
N THR A 105 -12.02 8.48 -9.86
CA THR A 105 -10.87 9.26 -10.33
C THR A 105 -11.13 9.74 -11.76
N GLU A 106 -11.13 11.04 -12.00
CA GLU A 106 -11.41 11.58 -13.34
C GLU A 106 -10.21 11.46 -14.28
N SER A 107 -8.99 11.62 -13.75
CA SER A 107 -7.79 11.68 -14.56
C SER A 107 -7.28 10.29 -14.98
N THR A 108 -6.89 10.15 -16.24
CA THR A 108 -6.25 8.90 -16.72
C THR A 108 -4.98 8.61 -15.94
N LYS A 109 -4.20 9.66 -15.61
CA LYS A 109 -2.98 9.53 -14.83
C LYS A 109 -3.25 8.92 -13.45
N GLY A 110 -4.24 9.45 -12.72
CA GLY A 110 -4.61 8.95 -11.39
C GLY A 110 -5.11 7.51 -11.43
N ARG A 111 -5.95 7.17 -12.43
CA ARG A 111 -6.36 5.77 -12.65
C ARG A 111 -5.17 4.85 -12.91
N THR A 112 -4.17 5.31 -13.67
CA THR A 112 -2.94 4.54 -13.91
C THR A 112 -2.11 4.36 -12.64
N VAL A 113 -2.03 5.37 -11.77
CA VAL A 113 -1.38 5.25 -10.46
C VAL A 113 -2.06 4.17 -9.61
N LEU A 114 -3.40 4.20 -9.49
CA LEU A 114 -4.17 3.22 -8.72
C LEU A 114 -4.05 1.81 -9.31
N TYR A 115 -4.10 1.69 -10.64
CA TYR A 115 -3.89 0.41 -11.34
C TYR A 115 -2.49 -0.17 -11.08
N ASN A 116 -1.45 0.65 -11.21
CA ASN A 116 -0.08 0.21 -10.96
C ASN A 116 0.10 -0.22 -9.50
N MET A 117 -0.53 0.47 -8.56
CA MET A 117 -0.49 0.05 -7.15
C MET A 117 -1.18 -1.30 -6.93
N ALA A 118 -2.36 -1.51 -7.52
CA ALA A 118 -3.05 -2.80 -7.43
C ALA A 118 -2.18 -3.94 -7.97
N ARG A 119 -1.46 -3.71 -9.08
CA ARG A 119 -0.47 -4.65 -9.64
C ARG A 119 0.71 -4.87 -8.70
N THR A 120 1.24 -3.80 -8.09
CA THR A 120 2.33 -3.92 -7.11
C THR A 120 1.90 -4.78 -5.92
N LEU A 121 0.71 -4.56 -5.34
CA LEU A 121 0.23 -5.36 -4.21
C LEU A 121 0.03 -6.83 -4.58
N GLU A 122 -0.54 -7.11 -5.76
CA GLU A 122 -0.69 -8.47 -6.29
C GLU A 122 0.67 -9.19 -6.34
N GLU A 123 1.70 -8.50 -6.83
CA GLU A 123 3.04 -9.04 -7.02
C GLU A 123 3.80 -9.18 -5.68
N THR A 124 3.78 -8.17 -4.81
CA THR A 124 4.55 -8.18 -3.56
C THR A 124 3.97 -9.12 -2.51
N GLN A 125 2.65 -9.32 -2.51
CA GLN A 125 1.96 -10.25 -1.59
C GLN A 125 1.78 -11.66 -2.19
N ASN A 126 2.37 -11.93 -3.36
CA ASN A 126 2.28 -13.19 -4.08
C ASN A 126 0.83 -13.70 -4.20
N LEU A 127 -0.10 -12.85 -4.66
CA LEU A 127 -1.53 -13.17 -4.66
C LEU A 127 -1.87 -14.50 -5.34
N LEU A 128 -1.12 -14.85 -6.40
CA LEU A 128 -1.31 -16.11 -7.13
C LEU A 128 -1.02 -17.36 -6.30
N ASP A 129 -0.15 -17.27 -5.31
CA ASP A 129 0.18 -18.41 -4.42
C ASP A 129 -1.01 -18.76 -3.51
N TRP A 130 -1.95 -17.82 -3.33
CA TRP A 130 -3.17 -18.02 -2.55
C TRP A 130 -4.31 -18.63 -3.37
N ILE A 131 -4.18 -18.71 -4.70
CA ILE A 131 -5.24 -19.23 -5.58
C ILE A 131 -5.07 -20.72 -5.76
N GLU A 132 -6.02 -21.50 -5.22
CA GLU A 132 -6.10 -22.93 -5.53
C GLU A 132 -6.59 -23.12 -6.97
N LYS A 133 -5.71 -23.68 -7.81
CA LYS A 133 -6.05 -24.05 -9.19
C LYS A 133 -7.12 -25.13 -9.21
N THR A 134 -8.04 -25.06 -10.17
CA THR A 134 -8.96 -26.16 -10.45
C THR A 134 -8.22 -27.37 -11.02
N GLU A 135 -8.87 -28.53 -11.02
CA GLU A 135 -8.28 -29.75 -11.61
C GLU A 135 -7.98 -29.60 -13.11
N GLU A 136 -8.76 -28.80 -13.84
CA GLU A 136 -8.47 -28.48 -15.24
C GLU A 136 -7.23 -27.59 -15.40
N GLU A 137 -7.06 -26.59 -14.52
CA GLU A 137 -5.90 -25.66 -14.56
C GLU A 137 -4.58 -26.32 -14.15
N LYS A 138 -4.63 -27.42 -13.38
CA LYS A 138 -3.45 -28.23 -13.02
C LYS A 138 -2.93 -29.11 -14.17
N GLN A 139 -3.71 -29.30 -15.25
CA GLN A 139 -3.37 -30.19 -16.35
C GLN A 139 -2.61 -29.50 -17.50
N VAL A 140 -2.35 -28.19 -17.40
CA VAL A 140 -1.68 -27.36 -18.41
C VAL A 140 -0.23 -27.10 -18.06
#